data_AF-Q5C2L0-F1
#
_entry.id   AF-Q5C2L0-F1
#
_cell.length_a   1.000
_cell.length_b   1.000
_cell.length_c   1.000
_cell.angle_alpha   90.00
_cell.angle_beta   90.00
_cell.angle_gamma   90.00
#
_symmetry.space_group_name_H-M   'P 1'
#
loop_
_entity.id
_entity.type
_entity.pdbx_description
1 polymer ?
#
loop_
_entity_poly.entity_id
_entity_poly.type
_entity_poly.pdbx_seq_one_letter_code
_entity_poly.pdbx_strand_id
1 'polypeptide(L)'
;IWFEEYPFDPPIHILNGFIYSLFGLYDYTKLLMSSPDPLISPYLTKAQNLLDAGLTSLFKLLPLFDSGSGSFYDFRHLSADYNYQSMKLNKFKSFKKDHFQLFFGPNRARWSYHAVHIKQLLTLVDLDPKHAIQWHTTATRWIAYFQGFTFFQN
;
A
#
# COMPACT_ATOMS: atom_id res chain seq x y z
N ILE A 1 2.43 9.33 -6.39
CA ILE A 1 1.24 9.72 -5.59
C ILE A 1 0.84 8.55 -4.71
N TRP A 2 0.19 8.80 -3.58
CA TRP A 2 -0.38 7.75 -2.74
C TRP A 2 -1.81 8.15 -2.37
N PHE A 3 -2.74 7.19 -2.38
CA PHE A 3 -4.13 7.39 -1.96
C PHE A 3 -4.28 6.79 -0.56
N GLU A 4 -4.33 7.66 0.45
CA GLU A 4 -4.39 7.23 1.84
C GLU A 4 -5.73 6.56 2.17
N GLU A 5 -5.68 5.40 2.83
CA GLU A 5 -6.88 4.79 3.45
C GLU A 5 -7.40 5.67 4.58
N TYR A 6 -6.49 6.17 5.41
CA TYR A 6 -6.77 7.14 6.46
C TYR A 6 -5.80 8.31 6.30
N PRO A 7 -6.29 9.55 6.13
CA PRO A 7 -5.45 10.73 5.92
C PRO A 7 -4.83 11.20 7.25
N PHE A 8 -3.93 10.39 7.79
CA PHE A 8 -3.12 10.76 8.96
C PHE A 8 -2.16 11.90 8.61
N ASP A 9 -1.88 12.73 9.60
CA ASP A 9 -0.80 13.72 9.54
C ASP A 9 0.20 13.41 10.66
N PRO A 10 1.43 12.96 10.35
CA PRO A 10 1.96 12.68 9.01
C PRO A 10 1.37 11.39 8.38
N PRO A 11 1.43 11.23 7.04
CA PRO A 11 0.88 10.06 6.37
C PRO A 11 1.67 8.80 6.72
N ILE A 12 0.95 7.68 6.78
CA ILE A 12 1.52 6.37 7.14
C ILE A 12 1.50 5.36 5.99
N HIS A 13 0.80 5.63 4.87
CA HIS A 13 0.84 4.83 3.66
C HIS A 13 0.43 3.35 3.86
N ILE A 14 -0.85 3.11 4.13
CA ILE A 14 -1.39 1.75 4.30
C ILE A 14 -1.50 1.03 2.95
N LEU A 15 -0.92 -0.18 2.85
CA LEU A 15 -0.79 -0.92 1.58
C LEU A 15 -2.13 -1.40 1.02
N ASN A 16 -2.92 -2.13 1.82
CA ASN A 16 -4.13 -2.78 1.34
C ASN A 16 -5.15 -1.76 0.83
N GLY A 17 -5.38 -0.65 1.57
CA GLY A 17 -6.29 0.41 1.16
C GLY A 17 -5.85 1.12 -0.11
N PHE A 18 -4.54 1.36 -0.26
CA PHE A 18 -4.00 1.92 -1.50
C PHE A 18 -4.27 1.00 -2.70
N ILE A 19 -4.00 -0.30 -2.59
CA ILE A 19 -4.26 -1.22 -3.72
C ILE A 19 -5.76 -1.31 -4.05
N TYR A 20 -6.65 -1.30 -3.06
CA TYR A 20 -8.10 -1.25 -3.33
C TYR A 20 -8.51 0.02 -4.08
N SER A 21 -7.90 1.17 -3.78
CA SER A 21 -8.16 2.39 -4.54
C SER A 21 -7.73 2.28 -6.00
N LEU A 22 -6.64 1.54 -6.29
CA LEU A 22 -6.21 1.26 -7.67
C LEU A 22 -7.20 0.34 -8.40
N PHE A 23 -7.76 -0.66 -7.72
CA PHE A 23 -8.83 -1.48 -8.30
C PHE A 23 -10.06 -0.64 -8.65
N GLY A 24 -10.49 0.25 -7.75
CA GLY A 24 -11.59 1.18 -8.04
C GLY A 24 -11.31 2.09 -9.23
N LEU A 25 -10.09 2.62 -9.35
CA LEU A 25 -9.66 3.43 -10.50
C LEU A 25 -9.61 2.61 -11.80
N TYR A 26 -9.16 1.35 -11.73
CA TYR A 26 -9.14 0.44 -12.87
C TYR A 26 -10.57 0.19 -13.37
N ASP A 27 -11.47 -0.23 -12.48
CA ASP A 27 -12.86 -0.53 -12.83
C ASP A 27 -13.55 0.71 -13.41
N TYR A 28 -13.38 1.87 -12.76
CA TYR A 28 -13.91 3.13 -13.25
C TYR A 28 -13.36 3.48 -14.64
N THR A 29 -12.06 3.31 -14.85
CA THR A 29 -11.44 3.52 -16.16
C THR A 29 -12.04 2.59 -17.21
N LYS A 30 -12.25 1.31 -16.91
CA LYS A 30 -12.86 0.35 -17.83
C LYS A 30 -14.31 0.72 -18.16
N LEU A 31 -15.10 1.11 -17.16
CA LEU A 31 -16.48 1.58 -17.37
C LEU A 31 -16.53 2.80 -18.30
N LEU A 32 -15.63 3.76 -18.09
CA LEU A 32 -15.55 4.93 -18.96
C LEU A 32 -15.10 4.57 -20.38
N MET A 33 -14.11 3.68 -20.55
CA MET A 33 -13.67 3.25 -21.89
C MET A 33 -14.78 2.57 -22.71
N SER A 34 -15.73 1.93 -22.05
CA SER A 34 -16.86 1.26 -22.70
C SER A 34 -18.05 2.19 -22.99
N SER A 35 -18.05 3.42 -22.49
CA SER A 35 -19.16 4.36 -22.68
C SER A 35 -19.02 5.14 -24.00
N PRO A 36 -20.10 5.27 -24.79
CA PRO A 36 -20.09 6.04 -26.04
C PRO A 36 -20.26 7.56 -25.82
N ASP A 37 -20.48 8.03 -24.59
CA ASP A 37 -20.72 9.45 -24.30
C ASP A 37 -19.44 10.28 -24.47
N PRO A 38 -19.39 11.25 -25.41
CA PRO A 38 -18.19 12.06 -25.65
C PRO A 38 -17.81 12.96 -24.48
N LEU A 39 -18.73 13.26 -23.55
CA LEU A 39 -18.46 14.12 -22.39
C LEU A 39 -17.55 13.45 -21.34
N ILE A 40 -17.30 12.15 -21.45
CA ILE A 40 -16.50 11.41 -20.45
C ILE A 40 -14.99 11.58 -20.64
N SER A 41 -14.52 12.04 -21.80
CA SER A 41 -13.09 12.07 -22.16
C SER A 41 -12.18 12.73 -21.10
N PRO A 42 -12.56 13.88 -20.48
CA PRO A 42 -11.77 14.48 -19.40
C PRO A 42 -11.67 13.58 -18.16
N TYR A 43 -12.76 12.90 -17.79
CA TYR A 43 -12.79 11.99 -16.64
C TYR A 43 -11.98 10.73 -16.91
N LEU A 44 -12.06 10.19 -18.12
CA LEU A 44 -11.27 9.04 -18.55
C LEU A 44 -9.78 9.35 -18.47
N THR A 45 -9.37 10.49 -19.03
CA THR A 45 -7.98 10.96 -19.00
C THR A 45 -7.49 11.12 -17.56
N LYS A 46 -8.30 11.74 -16.69
CA LYS A 46 -7.97 11.92 -15.27
C LYS A 46 -7.84 10.58 -14.54
N ALA A 47 -8.78 9.65 -14.73
CA ALA A 47 -8.77 8.34 -14.09
C ALA A 47 -7.56 7.51 -14.52
N GLN A 48 -7.24 7.48 -15.83
CA GLN A 48 -6.05 6.82 -16.37
C GLN A 48 -4.77 7.40 -15.77
N ASN A 49 -4.63 8.73 -15.76
CA ASN A 49 -3.44 9.38 -15.18
C ASN A 49 -3.26 9.05 -13.70
N LEU A 50 -4.34 9.03 -12.92
CA LEU A 50 -4.30 8.66 -11.50
C LEU A 50 -3.95 7.18 -11.31
N LEU A 51 -4.53 6.30 -12.11
CA LEU A 51 -4.24 4.87 -12.07
C LEU A 51 -2.77 4.60 -12.40
N ASP A 52 -2.26 5.17 -13.51
CA ASP A 52 -0.88 4.99 -13.96
C ASP A 52 0.13 5.54 -12.93
N ALA A 53 -0.14 6.73 -12.39
CA ALA A 53 0.69 7.32 -11.35
C ALA A 53 0.65 6.51 -10.05
N GLY A 54 -0.51 5.95 -9.71
CA GLY A 54 -0.71 5.07 -8.56
C GLY A 54 0.04 3.75 -8.69
N LEU A 55 -0.14 3.03 -9.81
CA LEU A 55 0.58 1.78 -10.13
C LEU A 55 2.09 1.98 -10.16
N THR A 56 2.55 3.09 -10.76
CA THR A 56 3.98 3.45 -10.77
C THR A 56 4.51 3.69 -9.34
N SER A 57 3.70 4.28 -8.46
CA SER A 57 4.09 4.52 -7.08
C SER A 57 4.13 3.22 -6.28
N LEU A 58 3.13 2.35 -6.45
CA LEU A 58 3.14 1.01 -5.87
C LEU A 58 4.38 0.22 -6.32
N PHE A 59 4.72 0.27 -7.61
CA PHE A 59 5.86 -0.46 -8.17
C PHE A 59 7.17 -0.04 -7.49
N LYS A 60 7.37 1.26 -7.32
CA LYS A 60 8.58 1.80 -6.69
C LYS A 60 8.65 1.50 -5.19
N LEU A 61 7.51 1.52 -4.50
CA LEU A 61 7.45 1.43 -3.04
C LEU A 61 7.19 0.03 -2.50
N LEU A 62 6.66 -0.89 -3.32
CA LEU A 62 6.32 -2.26 -2.89
C LEU A 62 7.48 -2.98 -2.18
N PRO A 63 8.75 -2.87 -2.61
CA PRO A 63 9.86 -3.51 -1.89
C PRO A 63 9.99 -3.08 -0.43
N LEU A 64 9.59 -1.86 -0.08
CA LEU A 64 9.64 -1.35 1.30
C LEU A 64 8.58 -1.99 2.22
N PHE A 65 7.56 -2.64 1.65
CA PHE A 65 6.59 -3.41 2.41
C PHE A 65 7.04 -4.84 2.68
N ASP A 66 8.19 -5.27 2.15
CA ASP A 66 8.73 -6.61 2.39
C ASP A 66 9.62 -6.60 3.65
N SER A 67 9.28 -7.45 4.62
CA SER A 67 10.08 -7.60 5.86
C SER A 67 11.10 -8.75 5.78
N GLY A 68 11.20 -9.45 4.64
CA GLY A 68 12.01 -10.64 4.47
C GLY A 68 11.42 -11.92 5.09
N SER A 69 10.27 -11.82 5.76
CA SER A 69 9.60 -12.95 6.44
C SER A 69 8.08 -12.77 6.55
N GLY A 70 7.54 -11.78 5.85
CA GLY A 70 6.16 -11.31 5.88
C GLY A 70 6.08 -9.93 5.23
N SER A 71 4.91 -9.29 5.26
CA SER A 71 4.74 -7.91 4.79
C SER A 71 4.52 -6.92 5.93
N PHE A 72 4.91 -5.67 5.75
CA PHE A 72 4.43 -4.55 6.55
C PHE A 72 3.01 -4.14 6.12
N TYR A 73 2.25 -3.62 7.07
CA TYR A 73 0.91 -3.06 6.83
C TYR A 73 0.99 -1.62 6.31
N ASP A 74 1.94 -0.85 6.84
CA ASP A 74 2.13 0.57 6.54
C ASP A 74 3.58 1.01 6.79
N PHE A 75 3.89 2.26 6.41
CA PHE A 75 5.17 2.93 6.58
C PHE A 75 5.27 3.81 7.83
N ARG A 76 4.44 3.59 8.88
CA ARG A 76 4.50 4.43 10.10
C ARG A 76 5.89 4.48 10.74
N HIS A 77 6.67 3.40 10.59
CA HIS A 77 8.03 3.29 11.11
C HIS A 77 9.08 4.06 10.29
N LEU A 78 8.78 4.35 9.01
CA LEU A 78 9.65 5.11 8.10
C LEU A 78 9.35 6.61 8.11
N SER A 79 8.19 7.02 8.63
CA SER A 79 7.82 8.43 8.71
C SER A 79 8.66 9.14 9.77
N ALA A 80 9.67 9.88 9.32
CA ALA A 80 10.57 10.66 10.18
C ALA A 80 9.80 11.68 11.04
N ASP A 81 8.76 12.30 10.47
CA ASP A 81 7.90 13.23 11.18
C ASP A 81 7.06 12.54 12.24
N TYR A 82 6.60 11.30 11.98
CA TYR A 82 5.88 10.51 12.98
C TYR A 82 6.80 10.20 14.16
N ASN A 83 8.03 9.78 13.86
CA ASN A 83 9.07 9.54 14.86
C ASN A 83 9.48 10.81 15.62
N TYR A 84 9.45 11.99 14.97
CA TYR A 84 9.77 13.28 15.60
C TYR A 84 8.65 13.82 16.51
N GLN A 85 7.40 13.83 16.04
CA GLN A 85 6.23 14.30 16.83
C GLN A 85 6.06 13.47 18.11
N SER A 86 6.27 12.17 18.00
CA SER A 86 6.15 11.22 19.11
C SER A 86 7.28 11.34 20.15
N MET A 87 8.52 11.66 19.73
CA MET A 87 9.62 12.01 20.66
C MET A 87 9.32 13.30 21.46
N LYS A 88 8.66 14.29 20.85
CA LYS A 88 8.27 15.54 21.52
C LYS A 88 7.16 15.31 22.55
N LEU A 89 6.19 14.43 22.24
CA LEU A 89 5.10 14.06 23.13
C LEU A 89 5.60 13.37 24.42
N ASN A 90 6.62 12.51 24.31
CA ASN A 90 7.22 11.83 25.46
C ASN A 90 8.01 12.76 26.41
N LYS A 91 8.36 13.97 25.98
CA LYS A 91 9.08 14.96 26.80
C LYS A 91 8.15 15.81 27.68
N PHE A 92 6.84 15.80 27.43
CA PHE A 92 5.83 16.61 28.12
C PHE A 92 4.67 15.76 28.66
N LYS A 93 4.82 15.27 29.90
CA LYS A 93 3.79 14.85 30.87
C LYS A 93 2.83 13.68 30.54
N SER A 94 2.75 12.79 31.55
CA SER A 94 1.53 12.28 32.20
C SER A 94 0.37 11.89 31.29
N PHE A 95 0.29 10.58 31.04
CA PHE A 95 -0.83 9.82 30.48
C PHE A 95 -2.21 10.48 30.64
N LYS A 96 -2.71 11.10 29.57
CA LYS A 96 -4.16 11.13 29.26
C LYS A 96 -4.42 10.11 28.16
N LYS A 97 -5.41 9.25 28.41
CA LYS A 97 -5.59 7.92 27.82
C LYS A 97 -6.50 7.92 26.57
N ASP A 98 -6.53 9.01 25.79
CA ASP A 98 -7.54 9.15 24.71
C ASP A 98 -6.98 9.50 23.32
N HIS A 99 -5.67 9.32 23.09
CA HIS A 99 -5.10 9.41 21.74
C HIS A 99 -4.57 8.05 21.31
N PHE A 100 -5.04 7.55 20.16
CA PHE A 100 -4.54 6.35 19.48
C PHE A 100 -3.01 6.43 19.32
N GLN A 101 -2.26 5.87 20.26
CA GLN A 101 -0.80 5.79 20.16
C GLN A 101 -0.44 4.66 19.19
N LEU A 102 0.00 5.00 17.99
CA LEU A 102 0.60 4.01 17.10
C LEU A 102 2.03 3.76 17.60
N PHE A 103 2.34 2.50 17.89
CA PHE A 103 3.65 2.11 18.38
C PHE A 103 4.76 2.38 17.35
N PHE A 104 5.95 2.70 17.87
CA PHE A 104 7.15 3.14 17.15
C PHE A 104 7.88 2.04 16.34
N GLY A 105 7.34 0.82 16.32
CA GLY A 105 7.94 -0.31 15.62
C GLY A 105 7.37 -0.50 14.21
N PRO A 106 8.06 -1.25 13.35
CA PRO A 106 7.51 -1.67 12.06
C PRO A 106 6.15 -2.35 12.27
N ASN A 107 5.11 -1.80 11.65
CA ASN A 107 3.77 -2.36 11.74
C ASN A 107 3.67 -3.57 10.82
N ARG A 108 4.04 -4.75 11.32
CA ARG A 108 3.93 -6.00 10.57
C ARG A 108 2.46 -6.35 10.34
N ALA A 109 2.12 -6.67 9.10
CA ALA A 109 0.78 -7.15 8.79
C ALA A 109 0.54 -8.48 9.52
N ARG A 110 -0.61 -8.61 10.19
CA ARG A 110 -1.09 -9.91 10.66
C ARG A 110 -1.26 -10.85 9.46
N TRP A 111 -1.17 -12.16 9.67
CA TRP A 111 -1.25 -13.14 8.58
C TRP A 111 -2.51 -13.01 7.70
N SER A 112 -3.64 -12.58 8.26
CA SER A 112 -4.84 -12.28 7.49
C SER A 112 -4.63 -11.14 6.48
N TYR A 113 -3.99 -10.03 6.90
CA TYR A 113 -3.65 -8.93 6.00
C TYR A 113 -2.52 -9.29 5.03
N HIS A 114 -1.57 -10.11 5.46
CA HIS A 114 -0.55 -10.65 4.55
C HIS A 114 -1.19 -11.45 3.40
N ALA A 115 -2.20 -12.29 3.71
CA ALA A 115 -2.98 -13.00 2.70
C ALA A 115 -3.73 -12.03 1.76
N VAL A 116 -4.30 -10.95 2.31
CA VAL A 116 -4.94 -9.89 1.51
C VAL A 116 -3.94 -9.29 0.53
N HIS A 117 -2.75 -8.90 1.00
CA HIS A 117 -1.75 -8.31 0.10
C HIS A 117 -1.32 -9.28 -1.00
N ILE A 118 -1.13 -10.56 -0.69
CA ILE A 118 -0.83 -11.59 -1.70
C ILE A 118 -1.95 -11.67 -2.74
N LYS A 119 -3.21 -11.76 -2.30
CA LYS A 119 -4.35 -11.85 -3.22
C LYS A 119 -4.46 -10.60 -4.10
N GLN A 120 -4.21 -9.43 -3.53
CA GLN A 120 -4.18 -8.17 -4.25
C GLN A 120 -3.07 -8.13 -5.31
N LEU A 121 -1.84 -8.53 -4.97
CA LEU A 121 -0.73 -8.61 -5.92
C LEU A 121 -1.00 -9.62 -7.04
N LEU A 122 -1.54 -10.80 -6.72
CA LEU A 122 -1.94 -11.78 -7.73
C LEU A 122 -3.01 -11.23 -8.67
N THR A 123 -3.93 -10.40 -8.17
CA THR A 123 -4.93 -9.74 -9.01
C THR A 123 -4.27 -8.70 -9.92
N LEU A 124 -3.29 -7.94 -9.42
CA LEU A 124 -2.55 -6.95 -10.21
C LEU A 124 -1.74 -7.58 -11.36
N VAL A 125 -1.37 -8.86 -11.29
CA VAL A 125 -0.72 -9.57 -12.40
C VAL A 125 -1.56 -9.49 -13.68
N ASP A 126 -2.89 -9.64 -13.54
CA ASP A 126 -3.82 -9.61 -14.66
C ASP A 126 -4.22 -8.16 -15.04
N LEU A 127 -4.37 -7.29 -14.04
CA LEU A 127 -4.84 -5.91 -14.26
C LEU A 127 -3.76 -4.95 -14.79
N ASP A 128 -2.49 -5.19 -14.45
CA ASP A 128 -1.35 -4.35 -14.81
C ASP A 128 -0.20 -5.18 -15.42
N PRO A 129 -0.31 -5.55 -16.72
CA PRO A 129 0.70 -6.34 -17.42
C PRO A 129 2.08 -5.69 -17.44
N LYS A 130 2.16 -4.36 -17.33
CA LYS A 130 3.42 -3.60 -17.38
C LYS A 130 4.35 -3.94 -16.22
N HIS A 131 3.78 -4.18 -15.03
CA HIS A 131 4.55 -4.51 -13.83
C HIS A 131 4.27 -5.94 -13.30
N ALA A 132 3.56 -6.76 -14.08
CA ALA A 132 3.14 -8.12 -13.72
C ALA A 132 4.25 -9.00 -13.16
N ILE A 133 5.47 -8.92 -13.71
CA ILE A 133 6.63 -9.69 -13.23
C ILE A 133 6.94 -9.33 -11.76
N GLN A 134 6.91 -8.05 -11.39
CA GLN A 134 7.19 -7.65 -10.02
C GLN A 134 6.06 -8.06 -9.06
N TRP A 135 4.81 -7.93 -9.49
CA TRP A 135 3.64 -8.37 -8.70
C TRP A 135 3.71 -9.86 -8.43
N HIS A 136 3.94 -10.66 -9.47
CA HIS A 136 4.03 -12.11 -9.38
C HIS A 136 5.22 -12.57 -8.53
N THR A 137 6.42 -12.01 -8.74
CA THR A 137 7.61 -12.38 -7.98
C THR A 137 7.48 -12.03 -6.50
N THR A 138 6.91 -10.87 -6.18
CA THR A 138 6.66 -10.46 -4.79
C THR A 138 5.60 -11.34 -4.15
N ALA A 139 4.48 -11.59 -4.83
CA ALA A 139 3.42 -12.48 -4.34
C ALA A 139 3.94 -13.91 -4.08
N THR A 140 4.74 -14.45 -5.00
CA THR A 140 5.35 -15.79 -4.86
C THR A 140 6.27 -15.85 -3.63
N ARG A 141 7.12 -14.82 -3.46
CA ARG A 141 7.98 -14.73 -2.28
C ARG A 141 7.17 -14.62 -0.99
N TRP A 142 6.10 -13.85 -0.98
CA TRP A 142 5.22 -13.71 0.18
C TRP A 142 4.44 -14.99 0.48
N ILE A 143 4.05 -15.76 -0.53
CA ILE A 143 3.49 -17.12 -0.33
C ILE A 143 4.52 -18.03 0.37
N ALA A 144 5.80 -17.94 0.03
CA ALA A 144 6.83 -18.73 0.71
C ALA A 144 6.96 -18.37 2.20
N TYR A 145 6.72 -17.10 2.57
CA TYR A 145 6.74 -16.68 3.98
C TYR A 145 5.66 -17.39 4.83
N PHE A 146 4.52 -17.76 4.25
CA PHE A 146 3.52 -18.59 4.96
C PHE A 146 4.04 -19.99 5.33
N GLN A 147 5.01 -20.50 4.58
CA GLN A 147 5.61 -21.81 4.80
C GLN A 147 6.83 -21.74 5.74
N GLY A 148 7.12 -20.55 6.29
CA GLY A 148 8.25 -20.35 7.20
C GLY A 148 9.58 -20.06 6.50
N PHE A 149 9.61 -19.89 5.17
CA PHE A 149 10.81 -19.43 4.47
C PHE A 149 11.08 -17.95 4.78
N THR A 150 12.35 -17.58 4.78
CA THR A 150 12.80 -16.19 4.93
C THR A 150 13.72 -15.81 3.78
N PHE A 151 13.83 -14.52 3.49
CA PHE A 151 14.88 -14.01 2.62
C PHE A 151 16.25 -14.38 3.20
N PHE A 152 17.17 -14.87 2.36
CA PHE A 152 18.51 -15.27 2.79
C PHE A 152 19.25 -14.08 3.42
N GLN A 153 19.80 -14.28 4.60
CA GLN A 153 20.74 -13.34 5.21
C GLN A 153 22.12 -13.67 4.67
N ASN A 154 22.74 -12.71 3.96
CA ASN A 154 24.13 -12.77 3.52
C ASN A 154 25.07 -12.39 4.68
#